data_AF-A0AAV0NSH5-F1
#
_entry.id   AF-A0AAV0NSH5-F1
#
_cell.length_a   1.000
_cell.length_b   1.000
_cell.length_c   1.000
_cell.angle_alpha   90.00
_cell.angle_beta   90.00
_cell.angle_gamma   90.00
#
_symmetry.space_group_name_H-M   'P 1'
#
loop_
_entity.id
_entity.type
_entity.pdbx_description
1 polymer ?
#
loop_
_entity_poly.entity_id
_entity_poly.type
_entity_poly.pdbx_seq_one_letter_code
_entity_poly.pdbx_strand_id
1 'polypeptide(L)' 'MSVMVFVAVALFDKNVLSCFFREPTEEVKELLSTLPLGIGLVSSLLFLAFPTKRHGIGTPVSQE' A
#
# COMPACT_ATOMS: atom_id res chain seq x y z
N MET A 1 7.08 3.56 -5.44
CA MET A 1 6.35 3.42 -4.16
C MET A 1 4.94 4.00 -4.23
N SER A 2 4.75 5.27 -4.61
CA SER A 2 3.39 5.88 -4.59
C SER A 2 2.38 5.16 -5.50
N VAL A 3 2.77 4.77 -6.73
CA VAL A 3 1.87 4.05 -7.65
C VAL A 3 1.44 2.70 -7.09
N MET A 4 2.35 1.97 -6.44
CA MET A 4 2.09 0.65 -5.87
C MET A 4 1.12 0.77 -4.68
N VAL A 5 1.33 1.76 -3.81
CA VAL A 5 0.42 2.08 -2.70
C VAL A 5 -0.93 2.59 -3.22
N PHE A 6 -0.93 3.40 -4.28
CA PHE A 6 -2.14 3.94 -4.89
C PHE A 6 -3.02 2.84 -5.51
N VAL A 7 -2.44 1.94 -6.29
CA VAL A 7 -3.15 0.78 -6.87
C VAL A 7 -3.71 -0.10 -5.75
N ALA A 8 -2.92 -0.33 -4.70
CA ALA A 8 -3.32 -1.11 -3.55
C ALA A 8 -4.51 -0.51 -2.77
N VAL A 9 -4.49 0.81 -2.54
CA VAL A 9 -5.60 1.54 -1.88
C VAL A 9 -6.82 1.61 -2.79
N ALA A 10 -6.64 1.85 -4.09
CA ALA A 10 -7.73 1.90 -5.06
C ALA A 10 -8.46 0.55 -5.16
N LEU A 11 -7.74 -0.56 -5.15
CA LEU A 11 -8.34 -1.91 -5.14
C LEU A 11 -8.99 -2.28 -3.80
N PHE A 12 -8.81 -1.51 -2.73
CA PHE A 12 -9.53 -1.71 -1.48
C PHE A 12 -10.83 -0.90 -1.40
N ASP A 13 -11.02 0.07 -2.30
CA ASP A 13 -12.22 0.88 -2.34
C ASP A 13 -13.42 0.06 -2.87
N LYS A 14 -14.51 0.03 -2.10
CA LYS A 14 -15.71 -0.75 -2.43
C LYS A 14 -16.35 -0.30 -3.75
N ASN A 15 -16.22 0.98 -4.11
CA ASN A 15 -16.77 1.52 -5.34
C ASN A 15 -15.93 1.09 -6.55
N VAL A 16 -14.59 1.13 -6.42
CA VAL A 16 -13.67 0.59 -7.43
C VAL A 16 -13.86 -0.91 -7.60
N LEU A 17 -13.95 -1.66 -6.50
CA LEU A 17 -14.20 -3.10 -6.52
C LEU A 17 -15.55 -3.46 -7.10
N SER A 18 -16.61 -2.72 -6.79
CA SER A 18 -17.94 -2.96 -7.38
C SER A 18 -17.98 -2.65 -8.88
N CYS A 19 -17.14 -1.72 -9.37
CA CYS A 19 -16.99 -1.45 -10.80
C CYS A 19 -16.15 -2.52 -11.51
N PHE A 20 -15.09 -3.02 -10.87
CA PHE A 20 -14.20 -4.04 -11.44
C PHE A 20 -14.76 -5.46 -11.33
N PHE A 21 -15.46 -5.76 -10.23
CA PHE A 21 -16.03 -7.06 -9.89
C PHE A 21 -17.52 -6.89 -9.61
N ARG A 22 -18.34 -7.00 -10.67
CA ARG A 22 -19.81 -6.86 -10.63
C ARG A 22 -20.47 -7.90 -9.71
N GLU A 23 -19.91 -9.11 -9.68
CA GLU A 23 -20.31 -10.23 -8.80
C GLU A 23 -19.05 -10.98 -8.35
N PRO A 24 -18.42 -10.58 -7.23
CA PRO A 24 -17.28 -11.33 -6.71
C PRO A 24 -17.78 -12.68 -6.18
N THR A 25 -17.18 -13.77 -6.64
CA THR A 25 -17.32 -15.09 -6.01
C THR A 25 -16.84 -15.03 -4.56
N GLU A 26 -17.34 -15.94 -3.71
CA GLU A 26 -16.99 -15.95 -2.28
C GLU A 26 -15.47 -16.02 -2.06
N GLU A 27 -14.74 -16.71 -2.93
CA GLU A 27 -13.27 -16.76 -2.96
C GLU A 27 -12.64 -15.38 -3.14
N VAL A 28 -13.15 -14.57 -4.08
CA VAL A 28 -12.65 -13.21 -4.34
C VAL A 28 -12.93 -12.32 -3.14
N LYS A 29 -14.08 -12.50 -2.49
CA LYS A 29 -14.47 -11.75 -1.28
C LYS A 29 -13.52 -12.03 -0.11
N GLU A 30 -13.12 -13.28 0.04
CA GLU A 30 -12.17 -13.71 1.07
C GLU A 30 -10.77 -13.14 0.80
N LEU A 31 -10.31 -13.17 -0.46
CA LEU A 31 -9.06 -12.53 -0.88
C LEU A 31 -9.08 -11.01 -0.67
N LEU A 32 -10.20 -10.34 -0.96
CA LEU A 32 -10.35 -8.90 -0.74
C LEU A 32 -10.29 -8.51 0.73
N SER A 33 -10.69 -9.40 1.63
CA SER A 33 -10.62 -9.16 3.08
C SER A 33 -9.19 -9.16 3.63
N THR A 34 -8.30 -9.96 3.02
CA THR A 34 -6.90 -10.14 3.45
C THR A 34 -5.91 -9.29 2.65
N LEU A 35 -6.31 -8.79 1.48
CA LEU A 35 -5.54 -7.90 0.62
C LEU A 35 -4.90 -6.70 1.36
N PRO A 36 -5.59 -5.96 2.26
CA PRO A 36 -5.02 -4.77 2.93
C PRO A 36 -3.85 -5.11 3.84
N LEU A 37 -3.95 -6.26 4.51
CA LEU A 37 -2.88 -6.77 5.37
C LEU A 37 -1.63 -7.08 4.54
N GLY A 38 -1.82 -7.75 3.39
CA GLY A 38 -0.72 -8.05 2.45
C GLY A 38 -0.04 -6.78 1.93
N ILE A 39 -0.82 -5.77 1.54
CA ILE A 39 -0.33 -4.46 1.09
C ILE A 39 0.47 -3.77 2.21
N GLY A 40 -0.04 -3.77 3.44
CA GLY A 40 0.64 -3.17 4.60
C GLY A 40 1.99 -3.82 4.88
N LEU A 41 2.07 -5.15 4.78
CA LEU A 41 3.31 -5.89 4.94
C LEU A 41 4.31 -5.59 3.81
N VAL A 42 3.88 -5.68 2.55
CA VAL A 42 4.76 -5.43 1.39
C VAL A 42 5.27 -3.99 1.39
N SER A 43 4.40 -3.01 1.65
CA SER A 43 4.81 -1.60 1.73
C SER A 43 5.81 -1.35 2.85
N SER A 44 5.61 -1.93 4.04
CA SER A 44 6.55 -1.83 5.16
C SER A 44 7.92 -2.42 4.80
N LEU A 45 7.95 -3.62 4.20
CA LEU A 45 9.19 -4.25 3.75
C LEU A 45 9.92 -3.41 2.69
N LEU A 46 9.18 -2.83 1.74
CA LEU A 46 9.76 -1.95 0.73
C LEU A 46 10.34 -0.67 1.34
N PHE A 47 9.72 -0.10 2.37
CA PHE A 47 10.27 1.05 3.10
C PHE A 47 11.56 0.72 3.86
N LEU A 48 11.66 -0.50 4.40
CA LEU A 48 12.88 -0.98 5.06
C LEU A 48 13.99 -1.27 4.04
N ALA A 49 13.66 -1.89 2.91
CA ALA A 49 14.61 -2.23 1.86
C ALA A 49 15.12 -0.99 1.09
N PHE A 50 14.25 0.02 0.92
CA PHE A 50 14.56 1.29 0.27
C PHE A 50 14.36 2.45 1.26
N PRO A 51 15.31 2.64 2.21
CA PRO A 51 15.17 3.66 3.22
C PRO A 51 15.09 5.05 2.56
N THR A 52 14.03 5.79 2.88
CA THR A 52 13.92 7.18 2.42
C THR A 52 15.05 8.01 3.02
N LYS A 53 15.62 8.94 2.25
CA LYS A 53 16.57 9.97 2.71
C LYS A 53 15.88 11.04 3.60
N ARG A 54 15.01 10.61 4.52
CA ARG A 54 14.37 11.50 5.48
C ARG A 54 15.36 11.74 6.61
N HIS A 55 15.87 12.96 6.67
CA HIS A 55 16.63 13.45 7.81
C HIS A 55 15.72 13.43 9.05
N GLY A 56 16.15 12.69 10.07
CA GLY A 56 15.40 12.54 11.32
C GLY A 56 15.45 13.81 12.16
N ILE A 57 14.61 13.87 13.20
CA ILE A 57 14.70 14.96 14.17
C ILE A 57 16.05 14.81 14.91
N GLY A 58 16.95 15.79 14.75
CA GLY A 58 18.29 15.78 15.33
C GLY A 58 19.44 15.49 14.34
N THR A 59 19.16 15.21 13.06
CA THR A 59 20.25 15.17 12.08
C THR A 59 20.80 16.57 11.81
N PRO A 60 22.12 16.77 11.85
CA PRO A 60 22.72 18.07 11.55
C PRO A 60 22.36 18.46 10.11
N VAL A 61 21.89 19.70 9.93
CA VAL A 61 21.82 20.29 8.59
C VAL A 61 23.25 20.37 8.11
N SER A 62 23.60 19.59 7.08
CA SER A 62 24.89 19.74 6.41
C SER A 62 24.95 21.18 5.92
N GLN A 63 25.84 21.98 6.50
CA GLN A 63 26.14 23.31 5.99
C GLN A 63 26.91 23.10 4.69
N GLU A 64 26.24 23.35 3.57
CA GLU A 64 26.91 23.80 2.33
C GLU A 64 27.01 25.32 2.35
#